data_AF-A0A2M8SAV7-F1
#
_entry.id   AF-A0A2M8SAV7-F1
#
_cell.length_a   1.000
_cell.length_b   1.000
_cell.length_c   1.000
_cell.angle_alpha   90.00
_cell.angle_beta   90.00
_cell.angle_gamma   90.00
#
_symmetry.space_group_name_H-M   'P 1'
#
loop_
_entity.id
_entity.type
_entity.pdbx_description
1 polymer ?
#
loop_
_entity_poly.entity_id
_entity_poly.type
_entity_poly.pdbx_seq_one_letter_code
_entity_poly.pdbx_strand_id
1 'polypeptide(L)' 'MIGDDLLGKLIKTQNRESLSDAAFARRLGVSRQLWQAVKSDRRKVSLSLLKAVARQFPELERDVVKFLKEAQ' A
#
# COMPACT_ATOMS: atom_id res chain seq x y z
N MET A 1 4.36 7.18 -14.65
CA MET A 1 3.45 6.01 -14.76
C MET A 1 3.26 5.46 -13.36
N ILE A 2 2.01 5.29 -12.91
CA ILE A 2 1.74 4.50 -11.69
C ILE A 2 1.95 3.05 -12.10
N GLY A 3 3.03 2.41 -11.64
CA GLY A 3 3.39 1.04 -12.01
C GLY A 3 2.29 0.03 -11.67
N ASP A 4 2.37 -1.16 -12.26
CA ASP A 4 1.54 -2.32 -11.87
C ASP A 4 2.10 -3.05 -10.63
N ASP A 5 3.09 -2.45 -9.97
CA ASP A 5 3.59 -2.87 -8.68
C ASP A 5 2.56 -2.66 -7.55
N LEU A 6 2.84 -3.27 -6.40
CA LEU A 6 1.95 -3.24 -5.24
C LEU A 6 1.56 -1.81 -4.82
N LEU A 7 2.50 -0.86 -4.84
CA LEU A 7 2.23 0.51 -4.41
C LEU A 7 1.29 1.20 -5.39
N GLY A 8 1.51 1.01 -6.69
CA GLY A 8 0.62 1.53 -7.71
C GLY A 8 -0.80 0.99 -7.60
N LYS A 9 -0.95 -0.30 -7.26
CA LYS A 9 -2.27 -0.91 -6.98
C LYS A 9 -2.94 -0.32 -5.75
N LEU A 10 -2.22 -0.09 -4.66
CA LEU A 10 -2.76 0.58 -3.47
C LEU A 10 -3.25 2.00 -3.77
N ILE A 11 -2.50 2.77 -4.56
CA ILE A 11 -2.90 4.12 -4.99
C ILE A 11 -4.14 4.06 -5.88
N LYS A 12 -4.20 3.11 -6.84
CA LYS A 12 -5.40 2.88 -7.68
C LYS A 12 -6.61 2.54 -6.81
N THR A 13 -6.46 1.70 -5.79
CA THR A 13 -7.52 1.36 -4.83
C THR A 13 -7.98 2.59 -4.04
N GLN A 14 -7.05 3.39 -3.50
CA GLN A 14 -7.38 4.64 -2.81
C GLN A 14 -8.23 5.57 -3.69
N ASN A 15 -7.78 5.77 -4.94
CA ASN A 15 -8.44 6.68 -5.88
C ASN A 15 -9.83 6.17 -6.30
N ARG A 16 -9.94 4.87 -6.60
CA ARG A 16 -11.21 4.24 -6.98
C ARG A 16 -12.28 4.40 -5.90
N GLU A 17 -11.87 4.33 -4.63
CA GLU A 17 -12.77 4.49 -3.49
C GLU A 17 -12.91 5.95 -3.02
N SER A 18 -12.25 6.90 -3.70
CA SER A 18 -12.26 8.33 -3.35
C SER A 18 -11.86 8.60 -1.90
N LEU A 19 -10.94 7.79 -1.36
CA LEU A 19 -10.48 7.93 0.02
C LEU A 19 -9.38 8.99 0.14
N SER A 20 -9.54 9.89 1.10
CA SER A 20 -8.45 10.77 1.52
C SER A 20 -7.27 9.96 2.07
N ASP A 21 -6.06 10.53 2.08
CA ASP A 21 -4.89 9.86 2.66
C ASP A 21 -5.13 9.43 4.12
N ALA A 22 -5.89 10.21 4.89
CA ALA A 22 -6.24 9.89 6.27
C ALA A 22 -7.24 8.74 6.39
N ALA A 23 -8.22 8.66 5.48
CA ALA A 23 -9.19 7.57 5.46
C ALA A 23 -8.54 6.26 5.00
N PHE A 24 -7.72 6.32 3.95
CA PHE A 24 -7.00 5.16 3.44
C PHE A 24 -5.96 4.62 4.45
N ALA A 25 -5.20 5.51 5.10
CA ALA A 25 -4.28 5.11 6.17
C ALA A 25 -5.01 4.43 7.34
N ARG A 26 -6.18 4.94 7.74
CA ARG A 26 -7.01 4.29 8.77
C ARG A 26 -7.48 2.90 8.34
N ARG A 27 -7.90 2.73 7.08
CA ARG A 27 -8.28 1.42 6.53
C ARG A 27 -7.10 0.44 6.54
N LEU A 28 -5.90 0.92 6.21
CA LEU A 28 -4.66 0.15 6.32
C LEU A 28 -4.18 -0.08 7.76
N GLY A 29 -4.78 0.56 8.77
CA GLY A 29 -4.31 0.48 10.15
C GLY A 29 -2.94 1.14 10.39
N VAL A 30 -2.60 2.18 9.62
CA VAL A 30 -1.33 2.93 9.74
C VAL A 30 -1.58 4.43 9.92
N SER A 31 -0.54 5.19 10.30
CA SER A 31 -0.64 6.64 10.38
C SER A 31 -0.71 7.28 8.99
N ARG A 32 -1.43 8.42 8.89
CA ARG A 32 -1.48 9.22 7.65
C ARG A 32 -0.08 9.59 7.14
N GLN A 33 0.82 9.97 8.06
CA GLN A 33 2.20 10.34 7.73
C GLN A 33 2.97 9.17 7.13
N LEU A 34 2.80 7.96 7.67
CA LEU A 34 3.42 6.76 7.11
C LEU A 34 2.89 6.48 5.70
N TRP A 35 1.57 6.55 5.50
CA TRP A 35 0.98 6.38 4.17
C TRP A 35 1.50 7.41 3.17
N GLN A 36 1.51 8.69 3.52
CA GLN A 36 2.03 9.74 2.65
C GLN A 36 3.52 9.55 2.33
N ALA A 37 4.35 9.21 3.31
CA ALA A 37 5.77 8.97 3.10
C ALA A 37 6.03 7.80 2.14
N VAL A 38 5.24 6.72 2.24
CA VAL A 38 5.34 5.57 1.33
C VAL A 38 4.83 5.94 -0.07
N LYS A 39 3.66 6.58 -0.16
CA LYS A 39 3.05 7.02 -1.42
C LYS A 39 3.93 7.99 -2.21
N SER A 40 4.68 8.84 -1.51
CA SER A 40 5.61 9.81 -2.11
C SER A 40 7.05 9.27 -2.27
N ASP A 41 7.26 7.96 -2.10
CA ASP A 41 8.57 7.30 -2.21
C ASP A 41 9.66 7.88 -1.28
N ARG A 42 9.25 8.56 -0.20
CA ARG A 42 10.14 9.08 0.85
C ARG A 42 10.49 8.00 1.88
N ARG A 43 9.76 6.89 1.89
CA ARG A 43 9.98 5.75 2.78
C ARG A 43 9.63 4.45 2.07
N LYS A 44 10.51 3.45 2.19
CA LYS A 44 10.25 2.11 1.66
C LYS A 44 9.06 1.43 2.35
N VAL A 45 8.37 0.58 1.61
CA VAL A 45 7.28 -0.26 2.12
C VAL A 45 7.86 -1.22 3.18
N SER A 46 7.34 -1.15 4.41
CA SER A 46 7.79 -2.00 5.51
C SER A 46 7.02 -3.33 5.56
N LEU A 47 7.62 -4.35 6.18
CA LEU A 47 6.95 -5.64 6.40
C LEU A 47 5.63 -5.49 7.18
N SER A 48 5.56 -4.57 8.14
CA SER A 48 4.33 -4.29 8.89
C SER A 48 3.24 -3.73 7.99
N LEU A 49 3.58 -2.85 7.04
CA LEU A 49 2.62 -2.34 6.06
C LEU A 49 2.16 -3.46 5.11
N LEU A 50 3.07 -4.32 4.65
CA LEU A 50 2.72 -5.48 3.82
C LEU A 50 1.75 -6.43 4.52
N LYS A 51 1.99 -6.73 5.81
CA LYS A 51 1.07 -7.54 6.63
C LYS A 51 -0.31 -6.88 6.76
N ALA A 52 -0.35 -5.56 6.92
CA ALA A 52 -1.60 -4.83 7.01
C ALA A 52 -2.37 -4.84 5.67
N VAL A 53 -1.66 -4.67 4.55
CA VAL A 53 -2.23 -4.78 3.20
C VAL A 53 -2.83 -6.16 2.97
N ALA A 54 -2.08 -7.24 3.23
CA ALA A 54 -2.56 -8.60 3.04
C ALA A 54 -3.83 -8.91 3.87
N ARG A 55 -3.95 -8.32 5.07
CA ARG A 55 -5.13 -8.49 5.94
C ARG A 55 -6.35 -7.68 5.47
N GLN A 56 -6.15 -6.46 4.98
CA GLN A 56 -7.23 -5.52 4.65
C GLN A 56 -7.66 -5.59 3.18
N PHE A 57 -6.79 -6.11 2.32
CA PHE A 57 -6.99 -6.28 0.88
C PHE A 57 -6.52 -7.68 0.47
N PRO A 58 -7.27 -8.75 0.83
CA PRO A 58 -6.91 -10.13 0.48
C PRO A 58 -6.71 -10.34 -1.04
N GLU A 59 -7.39 -9.56 -1.87
CA GLU A 59 -7.23 -9.58 -3.32
C GLU A 59 -5.83 -9.15 -3.80
N LEU A 60 -5.05 -8.45 -2.96
CA LEU A 60 -3.69 -8.02 -3.24
C LEU A 60 -2.62 -8.97 -2.66
N GLU A 61 -3.00 -10.10 -2.06
CA GLU A 61 -2.03 -11.01 -1.41
C GLU A 61 -0.95 -11.50 -2.38
N ARG A 62 -1.33 -11.84 -3.63
CA ARG A 62 -0.36 -12.23 -4.68
C ARG A 62 0.63 -11.12 -5.00
N ASP A 63 0.18 -9.87 -4.98
CA ASP A 63 1.02 -8.70 -5.23
C ASP A 63 1.98 -8.43 -4.07
N VAL A 64 1.54 -8.67 -2.83
CA VAL A 64 2.39 -8.62 -1.64
C VAL A 64 3.50 -9.67 -1.73
N VAL A 65 3.18 -10.92 -2.09
CA VAL A 65 4.18 -11.98 -2.26
C VAL A 65 5.15 -11.66 -3.40
N LYS A 66 4.64 -11.16 -4.53
CA LYS A 66 5.48 -10.74 -5.67
C LYS A 66 6.45 -9.63 -5.24
N PHE A 67 5.96 -8.60 -4.57
CA PHE A 67 6.79 -7.52 -4.04
C PHE A 67 7.89 -8.02 -3.11
N LEU A 68 7.58 -8.98 -2.22
CA LEU A 68 8.57 -9.58 -1.32
C LEU A 68 9.66 -10.37 -2.06
N LYS A 69 9.32 -11.06 -3.16
CA LYS A 69 10.28 -11.80 -3.98
C LYS A 69 11.19 -10.89 -4.81
N GLU A 70 10.65 -9.79 -5.33
CA GLU A 70 11.42 -8.81 -6.13
C GLU A 70 12.33 -7.92 -5.27
N ALA A 71 12.07 -7.84 -3.97
CA ALA A 71 12.90 -7.08 -3.02
C ALA A 71 14.13 -7.86 -2.50
N GLN A 72 14.30 -9.12 -2.91
CA GLN A 72 15.47 -9.96 -2.58
C GLN A 72 16.62 -9.76 -3.56
#